data_AF-A0A354NU55-F1
#
_entry.id   AF-A0A354NU55-F1
#
_cell.length_a   1.000
_cell.length_b   1.000
_cell.length_c   1.000
_cell.angle_alpha   90.00
_cell.angle_beta   90.00
_cell.angle_gamma   90.00
#
_symmetry.space_group_name_H-M   'P 1'
#
loop_
_entity.id
_entity.type
_entity.pdbx_description
1 polymer ?
#
loop_
_entity_poly.entity_id
_entity_poly.type
_entity_poly.pdbx_seq_one_letter_code
_entity_poly.pdbx_strand_id
1 'polypeptide(L)' 'IDTPGPDLSQEAEQRGLGNAIASTMALMARLDVPSVSVIIGEAGSGGALALGVADRTLMLENATYSAVSPED' A
#
# COMPACT_ATOMS: atom_id res chain seq x y z
N ILE A 1 -0.78 7.51 -2.97
CA ILE A 1 0.25 6.51 -2.59
C ILE A 1 1.57 7.01 -3.15
N ASP A 2 2.51 7.24 -2.23
CA ASP A 2 3.89 7.63 -2.50
C ASP A 2 4.74 7.11 -1.35
N THR A 3 5.23 5.88 -1.48
CA THR A 3 5.95 5.15 -0.44
C THR A 3 6.88 4.12 -1.08
N PRO A 4 8.13 3.99 -0.59
CA PRO A 4 9.03 2.92 -1.03
C PRO A 4 8.64 1.55 -0.47
N GLY A 5 7.71 1.50 0.47
CA GLY A 5 7.30 0.29 1.17
C GLY A 5 7.15 0.50 2.66
N PRO A 6 6.71 -0.54 3.38
CA PRO A 6 6.58 -0.48 4.84
C PRO A 6 7.97 -0.45 5.50
N ASP A 7 8.04 0.09 6.73
CA ASP A 7 9.23 -0.07 7.56
C ASP A 7 9.43 -1.56 7.92
N LEU A 8 10.50 -2.16 7.42
CA LEU A 8 10.86 -3.57 7.64
C LEU A 8 11.76 -3.78 8.87
N SER A 9 11.81 -2.81 9.78
CA SER A 9 12.56 -2.94 11.04
C SER A 9 12.02 -4.06 11.92
N GLN A 10 12.88 -4.63 12.76
CA GLN A 10 12.47 -5.63 13.75
C GLN A 10 11.43 -5.07 14.73
N GLU A 11 11.50 -3.78 15.07
CA GLU A 11 10.50 -3.12 15.91
C GLU A 11 9.12 -3.11 15.23
N ALA A 12 9.06 -2.74 13.94
CA ALA A 12 7.83 -2.74 13.17
C ALA A 12 7.19 -4.14 13.12
N GLU A 13 8.01 -5.18 12.92
CA GLU A 13 7.53 -6.56 12.91
C GLU A 13 6.98 -6.98 14.29
N GLN A 14 7.68 -6.66 15.38
CA GLN A 14 7.22 -6.93 16.74
C GLN A 14 5.91 -6.19 17.08
N ARG A 15 5.67 -5.05 16.45
CA ARG A 15 4.42 -4.27 16.56
C ARG A 15 3.31 -4.77 15.64
N GLY A 16 3.56 -5.84 14.89
CA GLY A 16 2.55 -6.53 14.07
C GLY A 16 2.34 -5.87 12.70
N LEU A 17 3.42 -5.48 12.02
CA LEU A 17 3.38 -4.89 10.67
C LEU A 17 2.46 -5.66 9.71
N GLY A 18 2.65 -6.98 9.61
CA GLY A 18 1.82 -7.82 8.73
C GLY A 18 0.32 -7.75 9.07
N ASN A 19 -0.02 -7.71 10.36
CA ASN A 19 -1.39 -7.56 10.82
C ASN A 19 -1.93 -6.14 10.51
N ALA A 20 -1.12 -5.10 10.66
CA ALA A 20 -1.51 -3.74 10.30
C ALA A 20 -1.84 -3.61 8.80
N ILE A 21 -1.01 -4.20 7.93
CA ILE A 21 -1.27 -4.26 6.48
C ILE A 21 -2.57 -5.03 6.19
N ALA A 22 -2.70 -6.26 6.70
CA ALA A 22 -3.85 -7.12 6.43
C ALA A 22 -5.17 -6.51 6.95
N SER A 23 -5.17 -5.95 8.15
CA SER A 23 -6.36 -5.31 8.75
C SER A 23 -6.76 -4.05 7.99
N THR A 24 -5.79 -3.25 7.54
CA THR A 24 -6.06 -2.07 6.70
C THR A 24 -6.71 -2.49 5.38
N MET A 25 -6.13 -3.47 4.67
CA MET A 25 -6.72 -3.98 3.42
C MET A 25 -8.15 -4.47 3.64
N ALA A 26 -8.38 -5.22 4.72
CA ALA A 26 -9.69 -5.78 5.03
C ALA A 26 -10.73 -4.72 5.42
N LEU A 27 -10.31 -3.60 6.01
CA LEU A 27 -11.17 -2.43 6.27
C LEU A 27 -11.49 -1.70 4.96
N MET A 28 -10.47 -1.42 4.14
CA MET A 28 -10.63 -0.76 2.84
C MET A 28 -11.57 -1.53 1.91
N ALA A 29 -11.46 -2.87 1.88
CA ALA A 29 -12.33 -3.75 1.10
C ALA A 29 -13.80 -3.76 1.54
N ARG A 30 -14.12 -3.21 2.73
CA ARG A 30 -15.46 -3.16 3.32
C ARG A 30 -16.01 -1.75 3.43
N LEU A 31 -15.40 -0.77 2.77
CA LEU A 31 -15.95 0.58 2.75
C LEU A 31 -17.29 0.61 2.02
N ASP A 32 -18.32 1.14 2.68
CA ASP A 32 -19.66 1.33 2.10
C ASP A 32 -19.79 2.64 1.31
N VAL A 33 -18.66 3.30 1.02
CA VAL A 33 -18.59 4.57 0.30
C VAL A 33 -17.63 4.46 -0.87
N PRO A 34 -17.86 5.20 -1.98
CA PRO A 34 -16.92 5.23 -3.09
C PRO A 34 -15.52 5.68 -2.66
N SER A 35 -14.51 4.96 -3.13
CA SER A 35 -13.10 5.15 -2.78
C SER A 35 -12.23 5.28 -4.03
N VAL A 36 -11.26 6.20 -3.96
CA VAL A 36 -10.28 6.41 -5.04
C VAL A 36 -8.89 6.42 -4.43
N SER A 37 -8.02 5.56 -4.95
CA SER A 37 -6.59 5.58 -4.64
C SER A 37 -5.83 6.21 -5.81
N VAL A 38 -4.91 7.13 -5.53
CA VAL A 38 -4.10 7.81 -6.55
C VAL A 38 -2.63 7.60 -6.23
N ILE A 39 -1.91 6.94 -7.14
CA ILE A 39 -0.47 6.72 -7.05
C ILE A 39 0.23 7.89 -7.72
N ILE A 40 1.02 8.63 -6.93
CA ILE A 40 1.62 9.91 -7.35
C ILE A 40 3.15 9.87 -7.44
N GLY A 41 3.76 8.77 -7.01
CA GLY A 41 5.20 8.54 -7.04
C GLY A 41 5.47 7.05 -6.98
N GLU A 42 6.07 6.59 -5.88
CA GLU A 42 6.34 5.16 -5.68
C GLU A 42 5.18 4.46 -4.95
N ALA A 43 4.86 3.23 -5.36
CA ALA A 43 3.94 2.36 -4.63
C ALA A 43 4.63 1.01 -4.36
N GLY A 44 5.47 0.99 -3.33
CA GLY A 44 6.22 -0.20 -2.94
C GLY A 44 5.42 -1.21 -2.10
N SER A 45 5.32 -2.44 -2.61
CA SER A 45 5.01 -3.66 -1.87
C SER A 45 3.73 -3.58 -0.99
N GLY A 46 3.74 -4.28 0.15
CA GLY A 46 2.61 -4.39 1.09
C GLY A 46 2.16 -3.06 1.70
N GLY A 47 3.06 -2.08 1.82
CA GLY A 47 2.73 -0.74 2.33
C GLY A 47 1.84 0.04 1.34
N ALA A 48 2.16 -0.03 0.06
CA ALA A 48 1.29 0.51 -0.98
C ALA A 48 0.00 -0.29 -1.15
N LEU A 49 0.07 -1.62 -1.13
CA LEU A 49 -1.10 -2.50 -1.25
C LEU A 49 -2.14 -2.25 -0.16
N ALA A 50 -1.70 -1.98 1.07
CA ALA A 50 -2.60 -1.64 2.18
C ALA A 50 -3.54 -0.48 1.86
N LEU A 51 -3.06 0.51 1.08
CA LEU A 51 -3.79 1.73 0.71
C LEU A 51 -4.32 1.71 -0.74
N GLY A 52 -3.96 0.68 -1.51
CA GLY A 52 -4.31 0.52 -2.92
C GLY A 52 -5.67 -0.14 -3.16
N VAL A 53 -6.28 -0.71 -2.11
CA VAL A 53 -7.62 -1.29 -2.17
C VAL A 53 -8.66 -0.17 -2.23
N ALA A 54 -9.19 0.09 -3.42
CA ALA A 54 -10.20 1.12 -3.68
C ALA A 54 -11.08 0.74 -4.89
N ASP A 55 -12.23 1.38 -5.06
CA ASP A 55 -13.10 1.17 -6.23
C ASP A 55 -12.43 1.59 -7.53
N ARG A 56 -11.60 2.64 -7.47
CA ARG A 56 -10.79 3.13 -8.57
C ARG A 56 -9.37 3.38 -8.10
N THR A 57 -8.42 2.91 -8.89
CA THR A 57 -7.00 3.19 -8.71
C THR A 57 -6.48 3.94 -9.92
N LEU A 58 -5.96 5.13 -9.69
CA LEU A 58 -5.34 5.99 -10.69
C LEU A 58 -3.84 6.03 -10.45
N MET A 59 -3.07 6.24 -11.51
CA MET A 59 -1.61 6.31 -11.45
C MET A 59 -1.11 7.37 -12.41
N LEU A 60 -0.17 8.21 -11.96
CA LEU A 60 0.53 9.15 -12.83
C LEU A 60 1.40 8.39 -13.84
N GLU A 61 1.63 8.96 -15.02
CA GLU A 61 2.36 8.30 -16.11
C GLU A 61 3.79 7.85 -15.74
N ASN A 62 4.41 8.56 -14.78
CA ASN A 62 5.77 8.30 -14.30
C ASN A 62 5.82 7.62 -12.92
N ALA A 63 4.66 7.27 -12.35
CA ALA A 63 4.60 6.56 -11.08
C ALA A 63 4.89 5.07 -11.27
N THR A 64 5.31 4.40 -10.20
CA THR A 64 5.60 2.97 -10.18
C THR A 64 4.70 2.24 -9.19
N TYR A 65 4.34 1.00 -9.49
CA TYR A 65 3.65 0.10 -8.56
C TYR A 65 4.23 -1.31 -8.71
N SER A 66 4.91 -1.80 -7.67
CA SER A 66 5.57 -3.10 -7.70
C SER A 66 5.41 -3.87 -6.39
N ALA A 67 5.49 -5.20 -6.48
CA ALA A 67 5.47 -6.08 -5.31
C ALA A 67 6.79 -6.07 -4.53
N VAL A 68 7.89 -5.82 -5.25
CA VAL A 68 9.28 -5.82 -4.78
C VAL A 68 9.99 -4.68 -5.49
N SER A 69 10.95 -4.03 -4.83
CA SER A 69 11.73 -2.95 -5.45
C SER A 69 12.62 -3.50 -6.58
N PRO A 70 12.97 -2.72 -7.61
CA PRO A 70 13.90 -3.17 -8.65
C PRO A 70 15.29 -3.60 -8.15
N GLU A 71 15.71 -3.10 -6.98
CA GLU A 71 17.01 -3.35 -6.36
C GLU A 71 17.07 -4.68 -5.59
N ASP A 72 15.91 -5.24 -5.24
CA ASP A 72 15.74 -6.51 -4.49
C ASP A 72 15.50 -7.71 -5.42
#